data_AF-A0A0L6V3H0-F1
#
_entry.id   AF-A0A0L6V3H0-F1
#
_cell.length_a   1.000
_cell.length_b   1.000
_cell.length_c   1.000
_cell.angle_alpha   90.00
_cell.angle_beta   90.00
_cell.angle_gamma   90.00
#
_symmetry.space_group_name_H-M   'P 1'
#
loop_
_entity.id
_entity.type
_entity.pdbx_description
1 polymer ?
#
loop_
_entity_poly.entity_id
_entity_poly.type
_entity_poly.pdbx_seq_one_letter_code
_entity_poly.pdbx_strand_id
1 'polypeptide(L)'
;MHSFILSLLLFCLEHTPEIIYTSTLLTSILFNQKRLILAYLLLEVLFHWLFIHRKRRTALTKGDDQVPAVVPSLQLRKQLLHALITSFNTTHHLTNALTNWFYSSNQHHIPIQLDQIHHQNIAQLLAALFFSKHYNQLNHHHRNQILLHINTIQHAINHTFPHGLNPHILSYQHNLDPIHAQHRPLCFYLLIEAFRLLLHITLRLVGFQKHVIKLNQTHFQYWYHPGFHSKRQETPLILVAGIVGLISLPHYAISLLWKSRRPIFLVGNPTVSLTLFKPELDLVRVRNPEDVGSKRQKYRRKIQTLAEQSLCMKEMLHRHGYQPRANWNKGAPPDHGGAFLIGHSLGTCATAHFLRHHPQYVAGTLSIDPISVMPYIPDLVRGFLYTKPKTLGQLLVRIVSRELGVATYIQRHFHWFEFVIFPHLEQTTTEEASMVGVSGHHGRHHFVLSERDALVCHAQLAAYLARAKPPCSVSSLANSPHAGFLFFHLPTIINLTLDLLPPRNPSSQTTLPSSKPHSLLPPPRSHLQPPFSCSSFPTSLHHLPVYYWFLICLFLALGLPS
;
A
#
# COMPACT_ATOMS: atom_id res chain seq x y z
N MET A 1 -9.72 -34.15 4.08
CA MET A 1 -10.08 -33.23 5.19
C MET A 1 -9.83 -31.75 4.87
N HIS A 2 -8.62 -31.30 4.52
CA HIS A 2 -8.32 -29.86 4.29
C HIS A 2 -9.20 -29.17 3.24
N SER A 3 -9.52 -29.82 2.11
CA SER A 3 -10.41 -29.25 1.10
C SER A 3 -11.86 -29.12 1.58
N PHE A 4 -12.32 -30.00 2.46
CA PHE A 4 -13.68 -29.95 3.00
C PHE A 4 -13.83 -28.85 4.05
N ILE A 5 -12.84 -28.73 4.95
CA ILE A 5 -12.78 -27.67 5.96
C ILE A 5 -12.66 -26.30 5.28
N LEU A 6 -11.82 -26.17 4.25
CA LEU A 6 -11.71 -24.94 3.47
C LEU A 6 -13.02 -24.61 2.76
N SER A 7 -13.69 -25.59 2.14
CA SER A 7 -15.00 -25.38 1.51
C SER A 7 -16.08 -24.99 2.52
N LEU A 8 -16.07 -25.57 3.71
CA LEU A 8 -16.99 -25.22 4.80
C LEU A 8 -16.71 -23.81 5.32
N LEU A 9 -15.45 -23.43 5.50
CA LEU A 9 -15.05 -22.07 5.87
C LEU A 9 -15.43 -21.04 4.80
N LEU A 10 -15.20 -21.37 3.52
CA LEU A 10 -15.61 -20.53 2.39
C LEU A 10 -17.12 -20.35 2.38
N PHE A 11 -17.89 -21.43 2.55
CA PHE A 11 -19.35 -21.38 2.69
C PHE A 11 -19.77 -20.53 3.88
N CYS A 12 -19.14 -20.72 5.06
CA CYS A 12 -19.45 -19.95 6.26
C CYS A 12 -19.18 -18.45 6.11
N LEU A 13 -18.07 -18.09 5.47
CA LEU A 13 -17.66 -16.70 5.25
C LEU A 13 -18.45 -16.02 4.12
N GLU A 14 -18.84 -16.77 3.08
CA GLU A 14 -19.63 -16.26 1.96
C GLU A 14 -21.11 -16.05 2.34
N HIS A 15 -21.65 -16.89 3.23
CA HIS A 15 -22.99 -16.81 3.82
C HIS A 15 -23.02 -16.20 5.24
N THR A 16 -21.98 -15.45 5.62
CA THR A 16 -21.83 -14.89 6.99
C THR A 16 -23.07 -14.18 7.54
N PRO A 17 -23.85 -13.39 6.77
CA PRO A 17 -25.09 -12.81 7.30
C PRO A 17 -26.05 -13.90 7.76
N GLU A 18 -26.34 -14.87 6.90
CA GLU A 18 -27.29 -15.96 7.15
C GLU A 18 -26.83 -16.88 8.29
N ILE A 19 -25.52 -17.12 8.39
CA ILE A 19 -24.93 -17.97 9.44
C ILE A 19 -24.82 -17.25 10.78
N ILE A 20 -24.57 -15.94 10.78
CA ILE A 20 -24.64 -15.14 12.00
C ILE A 20 -26.07 -15.04 12.49
N TYR A 21 -27.05 -14.81 11.61
CA TYR A 21 -28.47 -14.81 11.97
C TYR A 21 -28.92 -16.17 12.54
N THR A 22 -28.48 -17.29 11.95
CA THR A 22 -28.84 -18.63 12.45
C THR A 22 -28.07 -19.04 13.71
N SER A 23 -26.79 -18.67 13.86
CA SER A 23 -26.00 -18.96 15.07
C SER A 23 -26.37 -18.06 16.27
N THR A 24 -26.72 -16.80 16.04
CA THR A 24 -27.28 -15.92 17.08
C THR A 24 -28.68 -16.36 17.51
N LEU A 25 -29.50 -16.85 16.56
CA LEU A 25 -30.76 -17.53 16.88
C LEU A 25 -30.53 -18.80 17.72
N LEU A 26 -29.57 -19.66 17.36
CA LEU A 26 -29.23 -20.86 18.13
C LEU A 26 -28.69 -20.54 19.53
N THR A 27 -27.81 -19.54 19.66
CA THR A 27 -27.25 -19.12 20.96
C THR A 27 -28.27 -18.42 21.85
N SER A 28 -29.30 -17.78 21.26
CA SER A 28 -30.44 -17.23 22.01
C SER A 28 -31.36 -18.29 22.63
N ILE A 29 -31.31 -19.51 22.09
CA ILE A 29 -31.98 -20.70 22.65
C ILE A 29 -31.13 -21.28 23.81
N LEU A 30 -29.79 -21.22 23.71
CA LEU A 30 -28.86 -21.84 24.66
C LEU A 30 -28.50 -20.99 25.89
N PHE A 31 -28.32 -19.68 25.72
CA PHE A 31 -27.92 -18.78 26.80
C PHE A 31 -29.05 -17.79 27.07
N ASN A 32 -29.56 -17.75 28.30
CA ASN A 32 -30.73 -16.98 28.76
C ASN A 32 -30.55 -15.43 28.71
N GLN A 33 -29.73 -14.92 27.78
CA GLN A 33 -29.29 -13.54 27.56
C GLN A 33 -30.00 -12.90 26.35
N LYS A 34 -31.31 -13.15 26.20
CA LYS A 34 -32.10 -12.76 25.03
C LYS A 34 -32.05 -11.25 24.72
N ARG A 35 -31.93 -10.40 25.75
CA ARG A 35 -31.92 -8.93 25.61
C ARG A 35 -30.65 -8.40 24.93
N LEU A 36 -29.46 -8.92 25.30
CA LEU A 36 -28.19 -8.49 24.72
C LEU A 36 -28.03 -8.95 23.27
N ILE A 37 -28.46 -10.20 22.99
CA ILE A 37 -28.45 -10.74 21.62
C ILE A 37 -29.42 -9.96 20.73
N LEU A 38 -30.63 -9.66 21.21
CA LEU A 38 -31.58 -8.83 20.47
C LEU A 38 -31.03 -7.43 20.19
N ALA A 39 -30.38 -6.79 21.17
CA ALA A 39 -29.74 -5.49 20.97
C ALA A 39 -28.62 -5.56 19.93
N TYR A 40 -27.77 -6.58 19.96
CA TYR A 40 -26.74 -6.80 18.94
C TYR A 40 -27.35 -7.00 17.55
N LEU A 41 -28.39 -7.84 17.43
CA LEU A 41 -29.06 -8.08 16.16
C LEU A 41 -29.69 -6.82 15.58
N LEU A 42 -30.32 -5.98 16.41
CA LEU A 42 -30.84 -4.69 15.97
C LEU A 42 -29.73 -3.75 15.47
N LEU A 43 -28.60 -3.70 16.19
CA LEU A 43 -27.42 -2.93 15.76
C LEU A 43 -26.83 -3.47 14.46
N GLU A 44 -26.76 -4.80 14.29
CA GLU A 44 -26.27 -5.46 13.09
C GLU A 44 -27.16 -5.15 11.89
N VAL A 45 -28.49 -5.18 12.06
CA VAL A 45 -29.45 -4.80 11.00
C VAL A 45 -29.27 -3.33 10.61
N LEU A 46 -29.17 -2.42 11.59
CA LEU A 46 -28.92 -1.00 11.32
C LEU A 46 -27.59 -0.79 10.59
N PHE A 47 -26.55 -1.52 11.00
CA PHE A 47 -25.23 -1.47 10.40
C PHE A 47 -25.22 -2.02 8.97
N HIS A 48 -25.95 -3.11 8.71
CA HIS A 48 -26.15 -3.66 7.38
C HIS A 48 -26.89 -2.68 6.46
N TRP A 49 -27.91 -2.00 6.97
CA TRP A 49 -28.62 -0.96 6.23
C TRP A 49 -27.69 0.22 5.88
N LEU A 50 -26.85 0.65 6.82
CA LEU A 50 -25.83 1.66 6.57
C LEU A 50 -24.83 1.20 5.50
N PHE A 51 -24.40 -0.07 5.52
CA PHE A 51 -23.55 -0.65 4.48
C PHE A 51 -24.22 -0.61 3.11
N ILE A 52 -25.49 -1.05 2.99
CA ILE A 52 -26.25 -0.98 1.73
C ILE A 52 -26.36 0.47 1.24
N HIS A 53 -26.68 1.40 2.14
CA HIS A 53 -26.80 2.82 1.80
C HIS A 53 -25.48 3.38 1.24
N ARG A 54 -24.36 3.12 1.92
CA ARG A 54 -23.02 3.54 1.47
C ARG A 54 -22.64 2.89 0.14
N LYS A 55 -22.86 1.57 -0.01
CA LYS A 55 -22.60 0.84 -1.27
C LYS A 55 -23.39 1.42 -2.43
N ARG A 56 -24.70 1.67 -2.26
CA ARG A 56 -25.53 2.33 -3.29
C ARG A 56 -24.99 3.71 -3.65
N ARG A 57 -24.63 4.54 -2.66
CA ARG A 57 -24.01 5.85 -2.91
C ARG A 57 -22.71 5.73 -3.70
N THR A 58 -21.87 4.72 -3.44
CA THR A 58 -20.64 4.52 -4.21
C THR A 58 -20.89 4.14 -5.68
N ALA A 59 -21.98 3.43 -5.96
CA ALA A 59 -22.38 3.04 -7.32
C ALA A 59 -23.05 4.19 -8.10
N LEU A 60 -23.86 5.00 -7.42
CA LEU A 60 -24.63 6.09 -8.03
C LEU A 60 -23.79 7.29 -8.47
N THR A 61 -22.52 7.38 -8.07
CA THR A 61 -21.68 8.54 -8.39
C THR A 61 -21.03 8.52 -9.77
N LYS A 62 -21.54 7.75 -10.74
CA LYS A 62 -21.11 7.83 -12.14
C LYS A 62 -21.88 8.96 -12.85
N GLY A 63 -21.28 10.13 -13.02
CA GLY A 63 -21.91 11.26 -13.73
C GLY A 63 -20.94 12.41 -14.06
N ASP A 64 -21.35 13.31 -14.95
CA ASP A 64 -20.58 14.48 -15.42
C ASP A 64 -20.14 15.44 -14.31
N ASP A 65 -20.77 15.36 -13.14
CA ASP A 65 -20.46 16.16 -11.95
C ASP A 65 -19.30 15.59 -11.12
N GLN A 66 -18.63 14.51 -11.56
CA GLN A 66 -17.40 14.03 -10.90
C GLN A 66 -16.14 14.70 -11.47
N VAL A 67 -15.15 14.89 -10.59
CA VAL A 67 -13.79 15.18 -11.04
C VAL A 67 -13.32 14.02 -11.92
N PRO A 68 -12.81 14.29 -13.13
CA PRO A 68 -12.29 13.24 -13.99
C PRO A 68 -11.15 12.49 -13.30
N ALA A 69 -11.02 11.20 -13.61
CA ALA A 69 -9.89 10.41 -13.16
C ALA A 69 -8.57 11.03 -13.62
N VAL A 70 -7.49 10.74 -12.89
CA VAL A 70 -6.13 11.14 -13.28
C VAL A 70 -5.82 10.53 -14.64
N VAL A 71 -5.28 11.33 -15.56
CA VAL A 71 -4.85 10.90 -16.88
C VAL A 71 -3.37 11.27 -17.04
N PRO A 72 -2.47 10.33 -17.36
CA PRO A 72 -1.06 10.63 -17.57
C PRO A 72 -0.88 11.55 -18.79
N SER A 73 0.21 12.33 -18.84
CA SER A 73 0.52 13.13 -20.03
C SER A 73 0.82 12.22 -21.24
N LEU A 74 0.76 12.76 -22.46
CA LEU A 74 1.11 11.99 -23.66
C LEU A 74 2.54 11.46 -23.60
N GLN A 75 3.49 12.31 -23.18
CA GLN A 75 4.90 11.93 -23.01
C GLN A 75 5.04 10.80 -21.99
N LEU A 76 4.37 10.92 -20.83
CA LEU A 76 4.40 9.88 -19.80
C LEU A 76 3.79 8.57 -20.30
N ARG A 77 2.68 8.59 -21.05
CA ARG A 77 2.10 7.38 -21.66
C ARG A 77 3.08 6.66 -22.59
N LYS A 78 3.78 7.40 -23.45
CA LYS A 78 4.79 6.83 -24.36
C LYS A 78 5.94 6.19 -23.58
N GLN A 79 6.45 6.89 -22.56
CA GLN A 79 7.50 6.37 -21.68
C GLN A 79 7.05 5.10 -20.94
N LEU A 80 5.84 5.09 -20.39
CA LEU A 80 5.27 3.94 -19.68
C LEU A 80 5.09 2.73 -20.62
N LEU A 81 4.63 2.95 -21.84
CA LEU A 81 4.46 1.87 -22.82
C LEU A 81 5.81 1.27 -23.22
N HIS A 82 6.79 2.12 -23.51
CA HIS A 82 8.15 1.68 -23.81
C HIS A 82 8.75 0.89 -22.63
N ALA A 83 8.68 1.44 -21.41
CA ALA A 83 9.18 0.80 -20.20
C ALA A 83 8.49 -0.54 -19.89
N LEU A 84 7.19 -0.64 -20.15
CA LEU A 84 6.43 -1.88 -20.02
C LEU A 84 6.95 -2.93 -21.01
N ILE A 85 7.14 -2.58 -22.28
CA ILE A 85 7.63 -3.52 -23.30
C ILE A 85 9.05 -4.00 -22.96
N THR A 86 9.96 -3.11 -22.58
CA THR A 86 11.35 -3.46 -22.19
C THR A 86 11.44 -4.24 -20.88
N SER A 87 10.34 -4.30 -20.11
CA SER A 87 10.28 -5.11 -18.90
C SER A 87 10.28 -6.61 -19.18
N PHE A 88 10.03 -7.05 -20.41
CA PHE A 88 10.02 -8.46 -20.79
C PHE A 88 11.23 -8.80 -21.66
N ASN A 89 11.90 -9.92 -21.35
CA ASN A 89 13.10 -10.36 -22.09
C ASN A 89 12.78 -10.96 -23.47
N THR A 90 11.59 -11.52 -23.64
CA THR A 90 11.17 -12.18 -24.88
C THR A 90 9.77 -11.74 -25.26
N THR A 91 9.50 -11.76 -26.57
CA THR A 91 8.17 -11.55 -27.14
C THR A 91 7.15 -12.50 -26.53
N HIS A 92 7.51 -13.77 -26.30
CA HIS A 92 6.61 -14.75 -25.68
C HIS A 92 6.16 -14.33 -24.26
N HIS A 93 7.06 -13.83 -23.41
CA HIS A 93 6.70 -13.37 -22.07
C HIS A 93 5.79 -12.13 -22.10
N LEU A 94 6.06 -11.19 -23.02
CA LEU A 94 5.20 -10.03 -23.23
C LEU A 94 3.80 -10.45 -23.70
N THR A 95 3.73 -11.34 -24.69
CA THR A 95 2.49 -11.90 -25.21
C THR A 95 1.68 -12.59 -24.11
N ASN A 96 2.31 -13.44 -23.30
CA ASN A 96 1.64 -14.11 -22.19
C ASN A 96 1.13 -13.12 -21.13
N ALA A 97 1.91 -12.09 -20.80
CA ALA A 97 1.45 -11.05 -19.88
C ALA A 97 0.25 -10.27 -20.44
N LEU A 98 0.21 -10.02 -21.75
CA LEU A 98 -0.90 -9.36 -22.43
C LEU A 98 -2.15 -10.25 -22.47
N THR A 99 -2.04 -11.51 -22.89
CA THR A 99 -3.20 -12.42 -23.01
C THR A 99 -3.87 -12.67 -21.66
N ASN A 100 -3.10 -12.69 -20.57
CA ASN A 100 -3.63 -12.86 -19.21
C ASN A 100 -4.51 -11.69 -18.73
N TRP A 101 -4.55 -10.55 -19.44
CA TRP A 101 -5.52 -9.48 -19.17
C TRP A 101 -6.93 -9.82 -19.65
N PHE A 102 -7.07 -10.84 -20.48
CA PHE A 102 -8.30 -11.22 -21.15
C PHE A 102 -8.84 -12.55 -20.62
N TYR A 103 -10.17 -12.69 -20.68
CA TYR A 103 -10.87 -13.91 -20.30
C TYR A 103 -12.11 -14.10 -21.17
N SER A 104 -12.54 -15.36 -21.32
CA SER A 104 -13.75 -15.68 -22.08
C SER A 104 -15.00 -15.38 -21.23
N SER A 105 -16.00 -14.76 -21.84
CA SER A 105 -17.30 -14.51 -21.21
C SER A 105 -17.96 -15.79 -20.73
N ASN A 106 -17.78 -16.89 -21.48
CA ASN A 106 -18.47 -18.15 -21.26
C ASN A 106 -17.61 -19.15 -20.46
N GLN A 107 -16.28 -19.08 -20.59
CA GLN A 107 -15.35 -20.06 -20.02
C GLN A 107 -14.13 -19.38 -19.37
N HIS A 108 -14.32 -18.90 -18.14
CA HIS A 108 -13.29 -18.12 -17.40
C HIS A 108 -12.00 -18.90 -17.08
N HIS A 109 -11.98 -20.22 -17.25
CA HIS A 109 -10.84 -21.09 -16.93
C HIS A 109 -9.94 -21.39 -18.13
N ILE A 110 -10.39 -21.10 -19.35
CA ILE A 110 -9.63 -21.40 -20.56
C ILE A 110 -8.70 -20.23 -20.86
N PRO A 111 -7.39 -20.45 -21.04
CA PRO A 111 -6.45 -19.41 -21.40
C PRO A 111 -6.80 -18.83 -22.77
N ILE A 112 -6.77 -17.50 -22.88
CA ILE A 112 -7.02 -16.80 -24.14
C ILE A 112 -5.78 -16.88 -25.03
N GLN A 113 -5.99 -17.27 -26.28
CA GLN A 113 -4.95 -17.24 -27.30
C GLN A 113 -4.88 -15.85 -27.93
N LEU A 114 -3.67 -15.46 -28.38
CA LEU A 114 -3.42 -14.13 -28.90
C LEU A 114 -4.32 -13.78 -30.10
N ASP A 115 -4.50 -14.73 -31.03
CA ASP A 115 -5.29 -14.54 -32.25
C ASP A 115 -6.78 -14.27 -31.99
N GLN A 116 -7.28 -14.61 -30.79
CA GLN A 116 -8.67 -14.36 -30.43
C GLN A 116 -8.89 -12.90 -30.01
N ILE A 117 -7.83 -12.17 -29.63
CA ILE A 117 -7.91 -10.81 -29.13
C ILE A 117 -7.94 -9.85 -30.32
N HIS A 118 -9.05 -9.14 -30.52
CA HIS A 118 -9.17 -8.21 -31.64
C HIS A 118 -8.74 -6.79 -31.24
N HIS A 119 -8.53 -5.96 -32.25
CA HIS A 119 -8.08 -4.60 -32.12
C HIS A 119 -8.95 -3.76 -31.15
N GLN A 120 -10.28 -3.90 -31.17
CA GLN A 120 -11.14 -3.17 -30.23
C GLN A 120 -11.08 -3.71 -28.79
N ASN A 121 -10.78 -5.00 -28.57
CA ASN A 121 -10.58 -5.55 -27.23
C ASN A 121 -9.36 -4.89 -26.56
N ILE A 122 -8.24 -4.73 -27.30
CA ILE A 122 -7.05 -4.02 -26.82
C ILE A 122 -7.38 -2.54 -26.57
N ALA A 123 -8.10 -1.89 -27.49
CA ALA A 123 -8.48 -0.48 -27.34
C ALA A 123 -9.30 -0.22 -26.07
N GLN A 124 -10.21 -1.14 -25.72
CA GLN A 124 -10.98 -1.09 -24.47
C GLN A 124 -10.08 -1.26 -23.24
N LEU A 125 -9.15 -2.21 -23.24
CA LEU A 125 -8.19 -2.40 -22.16
C LEU A 125 -7.33 -1.15 -21.94
N LEU A 126 -6.74 -0.60 -22.99
CA LEU A 126 -5.89 0.60 -22.90
C LEU A 126 -6.68 1.84 -22.46
N ALA A 127 -7.94 1.99 -22.91
CA ALA A 127 -8.83 3.04 -22.45
C ALA A 127 -9.08 2.94 -20.93
N ALA A 128 -9.35 1.73 -20.43
CA ALA A 128 -9.56 1.49 -19.01
C ALA A 128 -8.29 1.75 -18.18
N LEU A 129 -7.13 1.26 -18.64
CA LEU A 129 -5.87 1.35 -17.90
C LEU A 129 -5.28 2.78 -17.85
N PHE A 130 -5.38 3.56 -18.92
CA PHE A 130 -4.78 4.90 -18.99
C PHE A 130 -5.76 6.05 -18.73
N PHE A 131 -7.05 5.86 -19.00
CA PHE A 131 -8.03 6.94 -18.92
C PHE A 131 -9.17 6.68 -17.92
N SER A 132 -9.28 5.46 -17.38
CA SER A 132 -10.40 5.03 -16.54
C SER A 132 -11.76 5.37 -17.18
N LYS A 133 -11.87 5.17 -18.50
CA LYS A 133 -13.08 5.43 -19.30
C LYS A 133 -13.30 4.30 -20.29
N HIS A 134 -14.56 4.09 -20.68
CA HIS A 134 -14.85 3.24 -21.83
C HIS A 134 -14.33 3.89 -23.12
N TYR A 135 -13.87 3.08 -24.07
CA TYR A 135 -13.27 3.56 -25.32
C TYR A 135 -14.19 4.52 -26.11
N ASN A 136 -15.50 4.24 -26.11
CA ASN A 136 -16.51 5.09 -26.75
C ASN A 136 -16.71 6.47 -26.07
N GLN A 137 -16.28 6.64 -24.82
CA GLN A 137 -16.35 7.92 -24.10
C GLN A 137 -15.10 8.79 -24.31
N LEU A 138 -14.09 8.30 -25.01
CA LEU A 138 -12.88 9.05 -25.32
C LEU A 138 -13.12 10.02 -26.49
N ASN A 139 -12.48 11.19 -26.43
CA ASN A 139 -12.42 12.13 -27.55
C ASN A 139 -11.56 11.57 -28.69
N HIS A 140 -11.69 12.16 -29.88
CA HIS A 140 -10.99 11.71 -31.09
C HIS A 140 -9.46 11.66 -30.91
N HIS A 141 -8.89 12.65 -30.23
CA HIS A 141 -7.46 12.71 -29.97
C HIS A 141 -6.95 11.55 -29.12
N HIS A 142 -7.63 11.21 -28.01
CA HIS A 142 -7.26 10.08 -27.17
C HIS A 142 -7.47 8.74 -27.86
N ARG A 143 -8.50 8.62 -28.72
CA ARG A 143 -8.67 7.41 -29.56
C ARG A 143 -7.50 7.22 -30.50
N ASN A 144 -7.10 8.26 -31.24
CA ASN A 144 -5.93 8.21 -32.13
C ASN A 144 -4.66 7.80 -31.40
N GLN A 145 -4.45 8.29 -30.16
CA GLN A 145 -3.32 7.87 -29.35
C GLN A 145 -3.36 6.39 -28.96
N ILE A 146 -4.54 5.86 -28.63
CA ILE A 146 -4.71 4.43 -28.38
C ILE A 146 -4.36 3.61 -29.64
N LEU A 147 -4.78 4.04 -30.82
CA LEU A 147 -4.40 3.38 -32.09
C LEU A 147 -2.87 3.32 -32.26
N LEU A 148 -2.18 4.43 -32.00
CA LEU A 148 -0.71 4.46 -32.04
C LEU A 148 -0.08 3.52 -31.02
N HIS A 149 -0.61 3.45 -29.80
CA HIS A 149 -0.12 2.51 -28.79
C HIS A 149 -0.37 1.05 -29.18
N ILE A 150 -1.51 0.74 -29.82
CA ILE A 150 -1.80 -0.60 -30.34
C ILE A 150 -0.76 -0.98 -31.39
N ASN A 151 -0.42 -0.08 -32.32
CA ASN A 151 0.63 -0.32 -33.31
C ASN A 151 1.98 -0.63 -32.66
N THR A 152 2.38 0.15 -31.64
CA THR A 152 3.61 -0.13 -30.87
C THR A 152 3.57 -1.51 -30.22
N ILE A 153 2.43 -1.92 -29.65
CA ILE A 153 2.26 -3.25 -29.06
C ILE A 153 2.39 -4.33 -30.13
N GLN A 154 1.68 -4.21 -31.26
CA GLN A 154 1.71 -5.16 -32.38
C GLN A 154 3.13 -5.40 -32.90
N HIS A 155 3.92 -4.32 -33.06
CA HIS A 155 5.32 -4.43 -33.44
C HIS A 155 6.16 -5.16 -32.38
N ALA A 156 5.95 -4.87 -31.08
CA ALA A 156 6.70 -5.51 -30.01
C ALA A 156 6.39 -7.00 -29.85
N ILE A 157 5.15 -7.41 -30.14
CA ILE A 157 4.72 -8.82 -30.05
C ILE A 157 4.82 -9.58 -31.38
N ASN A 158 5.22 -8.90 -32.47
CA ASN A 158 5.23 -9.42 -33.83
C ASN A 158 3.90 -10.09 -34.24
N HIS A 159 2.77 -9.44 -33.95
CA HIS A 159 1.43 -9.93 -34.26
C HIS A 159 0.49 -8.77 -34.59
N THR A 160 -0.37 -8.96 -35.58
CA THR A 160 -1.38 -7.98 -36.00
C THR A 160 -2.74 -8.45 -35.51
N PHE A 161 -3.40 -7.64 -34.67
CA PHE A 161 -4.70 -8.01 -34.13
C PHE A 161 -5.77 -7.96 -35.22
N PRO A 162 -6.69 -8.95 -35.27
CA PRO A 162 -7.84 -8.90 -36.16
C PRO A 162 -8.67 -7.65 -35.96
N HIS A 163 -9.29 -7.16 -37.03
CA HIS A 163 -10.16 -5.98 -36.97
C HIS A 163 -11.45 -6.27 -36.18
N GLY A 164 -12.05 -5.19 -35.67
CA GLY A 164 -13.32 -5.26 -34.95
C GLY A 164 -13.18 -5.65 -33.48
N LEU A 165 -14.30 -6.11 -32.91
CA LEU A 165 -14.43 -6.55 -31.53
C LEU A 165 -14.76 -8.03 -31.52
N ASN A 166 -14.06 -8.83 -30.71
CA ASN A 166 -14.51 -10.16 -30.36
C ASN A 166 -15.45 -10.05 -29.13
N PRO A 167 -16.76 -10.30 -29.25
CA PRO A 167 -17.71 -10.15 -28.15
C PRO A 167 -17.58 -11.23 -27.07
N HIS A 168 -16.92 -12.36 -27.37
CA HIS A 168 -16.73 -13.46 -26.43
C HIS A 168 -15.55 -13.25 -25.49
N ILE A 169 -14.77 -12.18 -25.69
CA ILE A 169 -13.57 -11.89 -24.93
C ILE A 169 -13.72 -10.55 -24.23
N LEU A 170 -13.52 -10.59 -22.91
CA LEU A 170 -13.53 -9.44 -22.03
C LEU A 170 -12.13 -9.22 -21.47
N SER A 171 -11.86 -8.01 -20.99
CA SER A 171 -10.63 -7.68 -20.28
C SER A 171 -10.92 -7.28 -18.83
N TYR A 172 -9.95 -7.49 -17.94
CA TYR A 172 -10.06 -6.99 -16.56
C TYR A 172 -9.97 -5.46 -16.57
N GLN A 173 -11.04 -4.79 -16.15
CA GLN A 173 -11.14 -3.33 -16.15
C GLN A 173 -11.55 -2.85 -14.76
N HIS A 174 -10.72 -3.15 -13.74
CA HIS A 174 -11.04 -2.92 -12.33
C HIS A 174 -11.52 -1.50 -12.02
N ASN A 175 -10.99 -0.50 -12.73
CA ASN A 175 -11.37 0.91 -12.61
C ASN A 175 -12.81 1.22 -13.07
N LEU A 176 -13.36 0.39 -13.97
CA LEU A 176 -14.68 0.55 -14.58
C LEU A 176 -15.71 -0.44 -14.04
N ASP A 177 -15.24 -1.65 -13.71
CA ASP A 177 -16.05 -2.76 -13.21
C ASP A 177 -16.84 -2.36 -11.95
N PRO A 178 -18.00 -2.99 -11.70
CA PRO A 178 -18.82 -2.73 -10.52
C PRO A 178 -18.03 -2.91 -9.22
N ILE A 179 -18.28 -2.05 -8.23
CA ILE A 179 -17.63 -2.19 -6.92
C ILE A 179 -18.17 -3.44 -6.24
N HIS A 180 -17.30 -4.42 -6.04
CA HIS A 180 -17.65 -5.68 -5.41
C HIS A 180 -17.33 -5.63 -3.92
N ALA A 181 -18.12 -4.86 -3.17
CA ALA A 181 -18.06 -4.83 -1.71
C ALA A 181 -19.05 -5.82 -1.09
N GLN A 182 -18.64 -6.47 0.00
CA GLN A 182 -19.46 -7.38 0.82
C GLN A 182 -19.59 -6.83 2.24
N HIS A 183 -20.72 -7.15 2.88
CA HIS A 183 -20.95 -6.80 4.27
C HIS A 183 -19.95 -7.54 5.17
N ARG A 184 -19.52 -6.88 6.24
CA ARG A 184 -18.77 -7.51 7.33
C ARG A 184 -19.55 -7.29 8.61
N PRO A 185 -19.65 -8.29 9.50
CA PRO A 185 -20.40 -8.15 10.75
C PRO A 185 -19.90 -6.97 11.57
N LEU A 186 -20.77 -6.33 12.35
CA LEU A 186 -20.38 -5.22 13.23
C LEU A 186 -19.26 -5.64 14.19
N CYS A 187 -19.34 -6.86 14.74
CA CYS A 187 -18.31 -7.40 15.63
C CYS A 187 -16.91 -7.41 15.00
N PHE A 188 -16.79 -7.68 13.69
CA PHE A 188 -15.51 -7.64 12.98
C PHE A 188 -14.86 -6.25 13.11
N TYR A 189 -15.62 -5.19 12.87
CA TYR A 189 -15.11 -3.82 12.98
C TYR A 189 -14.84 -3.41 14.43
N LEU A 190 -15.69 -3.81 15.38
CA LEU A 190 -15.48 -3.53 16.80
C LEU A 190 -14.17 -4.13 17.31
N LEU A 191 -13.84 -5.35 16.89
CA LEU A 191 -12.58 -5.99 17.23
C LEU A 191 -11.39 -5.24 16.64
N ILE A 192 -11.44 -4.87 15.36
CA ILE A 192 -10.39 -4.07 14.72
C ILE A 192 -10.21 -2.70 15.41
N GLU A 193 -11.31 -2.04 15.80
CA GLU A 193 -11.26 -0.77 16.54
C GLU A 193 -10.66 -0.93 17.93
N ALA A 194 -10.96 -2.02 18.64
CA ALA A 194 -10.34 -2.34 19.93
C ALA A 194 -8.82 -2.53 19.80
N PHE A 195 -8.37 -3.29 18.79
CA PHE A 195 -6.94 -3.44 18.49
C PHE A 195 -6.28 -2.12 18.16
N ARG A 196 -6.92 -1.32 17.30
CA ARG A 196 -6.41 0.00 16.92
C ARG A 196 -6.27 0.91 18.14
N LEU A 197 -7.21 0.87 19.08
CA LEU A 197 -7.13 1.62 20.33
C LEU A 197 -5.94 1.17 21.19
N LEU A 198 -5.78 -0.15 21.39
CA LEU A 198 -4.66 -0.71 22.15
C LEU A 198 -3.30 -0.30 21.55
N LEU A 199 -3.20 -0.32 20.22
CA LEU A 199 -1.99 0.10 19.51
C LEU A 199 -1.71 1.59 19.66
N HIS A 200 -2.73 2.43 19.58
CA HIS A 200 -2.56 3.86 19.82
C HIS A 200 -2.12 4.17 21.25
N ILE A 201 -2.64 3.44 22.24
CA ILE A 201 -2.18 3.54 23.63
C ILE A 201 -0.71 3.12 23.71
N THR A 202 -0.35 1.98 23.13
CA THR A 202 1.03 1.47 23.11
C THR A 202 1.99 2.46 22.47
N LEU A 203 1.65 3.01 21.31
CA LEU A 203 2.47 4.03 20.62
C LEU A 203 2.66 5.28 21.49
N ARG A 204 1.60 5.77 22.16
CA ARG A 204 1.71 6.92 23.08
C ARG A 204 2.61 6.62 24.27
N LEU A 205 2.50 5.43 24.86
CA LEU A 205 3.33 5.01 25.99
C LEU A 205 4.82 4.93 25.61
N VAL A 206 5.12 4.54 24.37
CA VAL A 206 6.49 4.54 23.81
C VAL A 206 6.98 5.94 23.44
N GLY A 207 6.11 6.96 23.46
CA GLY A 207 6.45 8.36 23.19
C GLY A 207 6.11 8.86 21.79
N PHE A 208 5.42 8.07 20.96
CA PHE A 208 4.95 8.54 19.67
C PHE A 208 3.80 9.54 19.82
N GLN A 209 3.85 10.59 19.03
CA GLN A 209 2.83 11.63 18.95
C GLN A 209 2.05 11.53 17.65
N LYS A 210 0.72 11.64 17.73
CA LYS A 210 -0.15 11.61 16.55
C LYS A 210 -0.31 13.02 15.99
N HIS A 211 -0.12 13.15 14.68
CA HIS A 211 -0.30 14.42 13.96
C HIS A 211 -1.26 14.25 12.78
N VAL A 212 -1.83 15.38 12.35
CA VAL A 212 -2.73 15.46 11.21
C VAL A 212 -2.33 16.65 10.32
N ILE A 213 -2.31 16.43 9.02
CA ILE A 213 -2.19 17.47 7.99
C ILE A 213 -3.51 17.50 7.21
N LYS A 214 -4.11 18.69 7.10
CA LYS A 214 -5.35 18.91 6.35
C LYS A 214 -5.00 19.43 4.96
N LEU A 215 -5.47 18.75 3.92
CA LEU A 215 -5.27 19.16 2.53
C LEU A 215 -6.53 18.87 1.73
N ASN A 216 -7.06 19.86 1.00
CA ASN A 216 -8.22 19.70 0.12
C ASN A 216 -9.41 18.94 0.74
N GLN A 217 -9.75 19.28 2.00
CA GLN A 217 -10.82 18.65 2.80
C GLN A 217 -10.59 17.18 3.17
N THR A 218 -9.36 16.69 3.01
CA THR A 218 -8.90 15.36 3.46
C THR A 218 -7.94 15.48 4.65
N HIS A 219 -7.74 14.38 5.37
CA HIS A 219 -6.89 14.31 6.56
C HIS A 219 -5.79 13.27 6.37
N PHE A 220 -4.54 13.73 6.27
CA PHE A 220 -3.37 12.87 6.31
C PHE A 220 -2.94 12.67 7.76
N GLN A 221 -2.92 11.42 8.24
CA GLN A 221 -2.59 11.10 9.63
C GLN A 221 -1.27 10.33 9.71
N TYR A 222 -0.42 10.70 10.67
CA TYR A 222 0.82 9.99 10.95
C TYR A 222 1.17 10.01 12.44
N TRP A 223 2.00 9.07 12.86
CA TRP A 223 2.65 9.10 14.16
C TRP A 223 4.12 9.48 14.01
N TYR A 224 4.65 10.21 14.98
CA TYR A 224 6.04 10.67 14.99
C TYR A 224 6.69 10.41 16.33
N HIS A 225 7.93 9.93 16.31
CA HIS A 225 8.82 9.88 17.46
C HIS A 225 10.16 10.55 17.09
N PRO A 226 10.68 11.50 17.89
CA PRO A 226 11.88 12.26 17.54
C PRO A 226 13.20 11.45 17.63
N GLY A 227 13.14 10.23 18.15
CA GLY A 227 14.30 9.39 18.43
C GLY A 227 14.83 9.60 19.85
N PHE A 228 15.95 8.97 20.19
CA PHE A 228 16.53 9.05 21.55
C PHE A 228 17.69 10.05 21.66
N HIS A 229 18.15 10.64 20.56
CA HIS A 229 19.24 11.63 20.57
C HIS A 229 18.73 13.02 20.24
N SER A 230 18.95 13.98 21.15
CA SER A 230 18.38 15.33 21.08
C SER A 230 19.15 16.35 20.22
N LYS A 231 20.30 16.00 19.61
CA LYS A 231 21.12 16.99 18.87
C LYS A 231 21.60 16.45 17.52
N ARG A 232 21.13 17.13 16.45
CA ARG A 232 21.47 17.03 15.01
C ARG A 232 20.69 15.96 14.20
N GLN A 233 20.21 16.41 13.02
CA GLN A 233 19.23 15.77 12.14
C GLN A 233 19.74 14.45 11.53
N GLU A 234 19.63 13.35 12.24
CA GLU A 234 19.79 12.01 11.66
C GLU A 234 18.71 11.77 10.59
N THR A 235 19.02 11.01 9.55
CA THR A 235 18.04 10.59 8.52
C THR A 235 16.86 9.89 9.21
N PRO A 236 15.64 10.44 9.12
CA PRO A 236 14.45 9.83 9.70
C PRO A 236 14.00 8.62 8.88
N LEU A 237 13.34 7.68 9.56
CA LEU A 237 12.69 6.53 8.94
C LEU A 237 11.21 6.84 8.70
N ILE A 238 10.73 6.65 7.48
CA ILE A 238 9.30 6.76 7.16
C ILE A 238 8.76 5.38 6.83
N LEU A 239 7.94 4.82 7.71
CA LEU A 239 7.24 3.57 7.50
C LEU A 239 5.84 3.85 6.94
N VAL A 240 5.58 3.35 5.74
CA VAL A 240 4.30 3.55 5.03
C VAL A 240 3.53 2.23 4.99
N ALA A 241 2.37 2.20 5.65
CA ALA A 241 1.57 0.99 5.83
C ALA A 241 0.71 0.62 4.60
N GLY A 242 0.43 -0.69 4.46
CA GLY A 242 -0.45 -1.27 3.43
C GLY A 242 -1.95 -1.32 3.81
N ILE A 243 -2.70 -2.27 3.23
CA ILE A 243 -4.19 -2.40 3.29
C ILE A 243 -4.74 -2.83 4.69
N VAL A 244 -3.89 -2.97 5.71
CA VAL A 244 -4.32 -3.16 7.11
C VAL A 244 -3.89 -1.98 7.99
N GLY A 245 -3.35 -0.92 7.36
CA GLY A 245 -2.96 0.33 7.98
C GLY A 245 -1.94 0.15 9.11
N LEU A 246 -2.01 1.07 10.07
CA LEU A 246 -1.13 1.14 11.24
C LEU A 246 -1.30 -0.02 12.23
N ILE A 247 -2.12 -1.03 11.95
CA ILE A 247 -2.18 -2.23 12.79
C ILE A 247 -0.95 -3.12 12.54
N SER A 248 -0.44 -3.08 11.32
CA SER A 248 0.61 -3.99 10.86
C SER A 248 2.03 -3.55 11.23
N LEU A 249 2.34 -2.26 11.31
CA LEU A 249 3.71 -1.75 11.45
C LEU A 249 4.20 -1.29 12.85
N PRO A 250 3.37 -1.08 13.90
CA PRO A 250 3.85 -0.50 15.16
C PRO A 250 4.97 -1.30 15.81
N HIS A 251 4.87 -2.62 15.89
CA HIS A 251 5.92 -3.44 16.50
C HIS A 251 7.25 -3.35 15.73
N TYR A 252 7.19 -3.26 14.40
CA TYR A 252 8.36 -3.06 13.56
C TYR A 252 8.97 -1.65 13.79
N ALA A 253 8.13 -0.63 13.84
CA ALA A 253 8.53 0.75 14.11
C ALA A 253 9.18 0.90 15.49
N ILE A 254 8.56 0.33 16.51
CA ILE A 254 9.02 0.38 17.90
C ILE A 254 10.35 -0.39 18.03
N SER A 255 10.48 -1.55 17.38
CA SER A 255 11.76 -2.29 17.34
C SER A 255 12.87 -1.52 16.63
N LEU A 256 12.55 -0.88 15.50
CA LEU A 256 13.48 0.02 14.81
C LEU A 256 13.84 1.23 15.67
N LEU A 257 12.89 1.79 16.41
CA LEU A 257 13.14 2.92 17.30
C LEU A 257 14.21 2.56 18.34
N TRP A 258 14.08 1.41 19.01
CA TRP A 258 15.05 0.98 20.02
C TRP A 258 16.43 0.65 19.46
N LYS A 259 16.50 -0.02 18.29
CA LYS A 259 17.78 -0.39 17.69
C LYS A 259 18.47 0.76 16.95
N SER A 260 17.73 1.47 16.10
CA SER A 260 18.29 2.57 15.28
C SER A 260 18.44 3.87 16.06
N ARG A 261 17.63 4.09 17.11
CA ARG A 261 17.53 5.34 17.89
C ARG A 261 17.21 6.60 17.09
N ARG A 262 16.86 6.43 15.81
CA ARG A 262 16.55 7.50 14.85
C ARG A 262 15.11 8.00 15.01
N PRO A 263 14.80 9.18 14.48
CA PRO A 263 13.43 9.63 14.34
C PRO A 263 12.61 8.70 13.43
N ILE A 264 11.35 8.45 13.79
CA ILE A 264 10.46 7.55 13.05
C ILE A 264 9.11 8.22 12.77
N PHE A 265 8.69 8.14 11.52
CA PHE A 265 7.35 8.45 11.04
C PHE A 265 6.61 7.17 10.70
N LEU A 266 5.36 7.05 11.17
CA LEU A 266 4.44 5.99 10.77
C LEU A 266 3.27 6.60 10.01
N VAL A 267 3.22 6.34 8.71
CA VAL A 267 2.19 6.84 7.79
C VAL A 267 1.17 5.74 7.55
N GLY A 268 -0.10 6.04 7.82
CA GLY A 268 -1.23 5.15 7.56
C GLY A 268 -2.15 5.72 6.48
N ASN A 269 -2.87 4.84 5.80
CA ASN A 269 -3.94 5.23 4.87
C ASN A 269 -5.32 4.83 5.46
N PRO A 270 -6.09 5.78 6.01
CA PRO A 270 -7.40 5.51 6.61
C PRO A 270 -8.42 4.90 5.63
N THR A 271 -8.35 5.27 4.34
CA THR A 271 -9.30 4.80 3.32
C THR A 271 -9.28 3.27 3.18
N VAL A 272 -8.09 2.67 3.29
CA VAL A 272 -7.89 1.22 3.19
C VAL A 272 -7.73 0.53 4.54
N SER A 273 -7.76 1.27 5.65
CA SER A 273 -7.73 0.67 7.00
C SER A 273 -9.09 0.03 7.30
N LEU A 274 -9.16 -1.14 7.95
CA LEU A 274 -10.42 -1.85 8.17
C LEU A 274 -11.27 -1.25 9.33
N THR A 275 -11.44 0.07 9.35
CA THR A 275 -12.11 0.84 10.40
C THR A 275 -13.62 0.89 10.24
N LEU A 276 -14.34 1.02 11.36
CA LEU A 276 -15.80 1.10 11.39
C LEU A 276 -16.33 2.36 10.70
N PHE A 277 -15.70 3.50 11.03
CA PHE A 277 -16.04 4.79 10.45
C PHE A 277 -15.18 5.04 9.20
N LYS A 278 -15.86 5.45 8.13
CA LYS A 278 -15.29 5.65 6.79
C LYS A 278 -15.70 7.01 6.20
N PRO A 279 -15.36 8.14 6.83
CA PRO A 279 -15.66 9.47 6.28
C PRO A 279 -14.99 9.70 4.92
N GLU A 280 -13.97 8.93 4.57
CA GLU A 280 -13.28 8.99 3.27
C GLU A 280 -14.22 8.65 2.11
N LEU A 281 -15.30 7.90 2.36
CA LEU A 281 -16.31 7.56 1.36
C LEU A 281 -17.33 8.69 1.11
N ASP A 282 -17.33 9.73 1.94
CA ASP A 282 -18.19 10.90 1.74
C ASP A 282 -17.78 11.69 0.51
N LEU A 283 -18.76 12.35 -0.11
CA LEU A 283 -18.52 13.29 -1.20
C LEU A 283 -18.22 14.68 -0.66
N VAL A 284 -17.29 15.35 -1.32
CA VAL A 284 -16.91 16.74 -1.10
C VAL A 284 -16.95 17.50 -2.40
N ARG A 285 -17.41 18.75 -2.31
CA ARG A 285 -17.38 19.69 -3.41
C ARG A 285 -15.94 20.17 -3.64
N VAL A 286 -15.49 20.08 -4.88
CA VAL A 286 -14.20 20.64 -5.30
C VAL A 286 -14.36 22.13 -5.56
N ARG A 287 -13.51 22.94 -4.92
CA ARG A 287 -13.43 24.38 -5.13
C ARG A 287 -12.29 24.63 -6.11
N ASN A 288 -12.58 24.74 -7.39
CA ASN A 288 -11.60 25.18 -8.38
C ASN A 288 -11.60 26.70 -8.46
N PRO A 289 -10.43 27.36 -8.37
CA PRO A 289 -10.32 28.81 -8.58
C PRO A 289 -10.78 29.25 -9.98
N GLU A 290 -10.64 28.37 -10.98
CA GLU A 290 -11.02 28.64 -12.38
C GLU A 290 -12.53 28.48 -12.65
N ASP A 291 -13.28 27.88 -11.73
CA ASP A 291 -14.74 27.67 -11.86
C ASP A 291 -15.55 28.85 -11.27
N VAL A 292 -14.93 30.01 -11.02
CA VAL A 292 -15.63 31.23 -10.59
C VAL A 292 -16.50 31.74 -11.75
N GLY A 293 -17.74 31.21 -11.82
CA GLY A 293 -18.72 31.50 -12.88
C GLY A 293 -19.41 30.25 -13.48
N SER A 294 -18.88 29.05 -13.22
CA SER A 294 -19.48 27.79 -13.70
C SER A 294 -20.66 27.36 -12.83
N LYS A 295 -21.85 27.17 -13.43
CA LYS A 295 -23.05 26.66 -12.73
C LYS A 295 -22.93 25.19 -12.30
N ARG A 296 -22.01 24.41 -12.89
CA ARG A 296 -21.86 22.97 -12.62
C ARG A 296 -20.89 22.71 -11.46
N GLN A 297 -21.40 22.10 -10.41
CA GLN A 297 -20.62 21.78 -9.21
C GLN A 297 -19.99 20.40 -9.35
N LYS A 298 -18.65 20.32 -9.24
CA LYS A 298 -17.93 19.05 -9.26
C LYS A 298 -17.71 18.47 -7.87
N TYR A 299 -17.82 17.16 -7.76
CA TYR A 299 -17.68 16.39 -6.53
C TYR A 299 -16.59 15.33 -6.67
N ARG A 300 -15.93 15.04 -5.55
CA ARG A 300 -15.04 13.88 -5.41
C ARG A 300 -15.24 13.24 -4.04
N ARG A 301 -14.73 12.02 -3.85
CA ARG A 301 -14.69 11.41 -2.50
C ARG A 301 -13.57 12.03 -1.67
N LYS A 302 -13.68 11.98 -0.35
CA LYS A 302 -12.62 12.37 0.61
C LYS A 302 -11.48 11.32 0.67
N ILE A 303 -11.15 10.71 -0.47
CA ILE A 303 -10.04 9.78 -0.62
C ILE A 303 -8.83 10.58 -1.09
N GLN A 304 -7.72 10.44 -0.37
CA GLN A 304 -6.48 11.13 -0.72
C GLN A 304 -5.85 10.51 -1.97
N THR A 305 -5.57 11.33 -2.97
CA THR A 305 -4.78 10.90 -4.12
C THR A 305 -3.32 10.65 -3.72
N LEU A 306 -2.56 9.91 -4.52
CA LEU A 306 -1.13 9.69 -4.25
C LEU A 306 -0.33 11.00 -4.29
N ALA A 307 -0.73 11.94 -5.15
CA ALA A 307 -0.18 13.29 -5.19
C ALA A 307 -0.45 14.04 -3.86
N GLU A 308 -1.67 14.00 -3.34
CA GLU A 308 -2.01 14.61 -2.05
C GLU A 308 -1.23 13.97 -0.90
N GLN A 309 -1.13 12.64 -0.87
CA GLN A 309 -0.32 11.92 0.13
C GLN A 309 1.15 12.32 0.07
N SER A 310 1.72 12.45 -1.13
CA SER A 310 3.12 12.85 -1.32
C SER A 310 3.38 14.29 -0.87
N LEU A 311 2.48 15.22 -1.19
CA LEU A 311 2.54 16.59 -0.69
C LEU A 311 2.44 16.64 0.83
N CYS A 312 1.54 15.85 1.44
CA CYS A 312 1.45 15.75 2.89
C CYS A 312 2.69 15.12 3.52
N MET A 313 3.36 14.14 2.87
CA MET A 313 4.63 13.59 3.33
C MET A 313 5.76 14.62 3.27
N LYS A 314 5.79 15.46 2.22
CA LYS A 314 6.73 16.58 2.12
C LYS A 314 6.50 17.60 3.25
N GLU A 315 5.25 17.99 3.47
CA GLU A 315 4.87 18.91 4.55
C GLU A 315 5.13 18.30 5.94
N MET A 316 4.93 16.99 6.10
CA MET A 316 5.28 16.25 7.31
C MET A 316 6.77 16.39 7.63
N LEU A 317 7.65 16.18 6.65
CA LEU A 317 9.09 16.35 6.85
C LEU A 317 9.45 17.80 7.18
N HIS A 318 8.88 18.76 6.45
CA HIS A 318 9.10 20.18 6.67
C HIS A 318 8.67 20.63 8.09
N ARG A 319 7.49 20.22 8.54
CA ARG A 319 6.95 20.52 9.89
C ARG A 319 7.86 20.05 11.01
N HIS A 320 8.61 18.97 10.81
CA HIS A 320 9.55 18.43 11.80
C HIS A 320 11.02 18.80 11.52
N GLY A 321 11.25 19.76 10.62
CA GLY A 321 12.57 20.35 10.36
C GLY A 321 13.49 19.52 9.46
N TYR A 322 13.00 18.48 8.79
CA TYR A 322 13.81 17.66 7.89
C TYR A 322 13.90 18.30 6.50
N GLN A 323 15.12 18.67 6.11
CA GLN A 323 15.41 19.36 4.86
C GLN A 323 15.63 18.39 3.70
N PRO A 324 15.41 18.81 2.44
CA PRO A 324 15.80 18.04 1.28
C PRO A 324 17.34 17.89 1.22
N ARG A 325 17.80 16.85 0.54
CA ARG A 325 19.23 16.61 0.30
C ARG A 325 19.83 17.72 -0.55
N ALA A 326 20.95 18.28 -0.08
CA ALA A 326 21.77 19.18 -0.88
C ALA A 326 22.37 18.41 -2.07
N ASN A 327 22.50 19.07 -3.24
CA ASN A 327 23.16 18.51 -4.43
C ASN A 327 22.62 17.15 -4.92
N TRP A 328 21.34 16.83 -4.65
CA TRP A 328 20.72 15.53 -4.99
C TRP A 328 20.80 15.16 -6.48
N ASN A 329 20.96 16.15 -7.36
CA ASN A 329 21.06 16.03 -8.81
C ASN A 329 22.51 15.93 -9.33
N LYS A 330 23.52 16.11 -8.47
CA LYS A 330 24.95 16.10 -8.85
C LYS A 330 25.66 14.78 -8.54
N GLY A 331 24.93 13.76 -8.09
CA GLY A 331 25.47 12.43 -7.83
C GLY A 331 26.49 12.33 -6.70
N ALA A 332 26.70 13.41 -5.93
CA ALA A 332 27.50 13.39 -4.72
C ALA A 332 26.84 12.44 -3.69
N PRO A 333 27.64 11.74 -2.85
CA PRO A 333 27.12 11.05 -1.69
C PRO A 333 26.21 12.00 -0.90
N PRO A 334 25.10 11.51 -0.30
CA PRO A 334 24.19 12.37 0.43
C PRO A 334 24.92 12.96 1.63
N ASP A 335 25.42 14.19 1.51
CA ASP A 335 26.13 14.85 2.59
C ASP A 335 25.19 14.96 3.78
N HIS A 336 23.97 15.52 3.60
CA HIS A 336 22.90 15.58 4.63
C HIS A 336 21.50 15.70 3.99
N GLY A 337 20.45 15.29 4.73
CA GLY A 337 19.04 15.52 4.39
C GLY A 337 18.27 14.31 3.84
N GLY A 338 16.98 14.51 3.59
CA GLY A 338 16.06 13.47 3.13
C GLY A 338 15.71 12.42 4.21
N ALA A 339 14.89 11.45 3.82
CA ALA A 339 14.38 10.39 4.69
C ALA A 339 14.60 9.01 4.03
N PHE A 340 14.73 7.97 4.87
CA PHE A 340 14.76 6.59 4.39
C PHE A 340 13.35 6.01 4.43
N LEU A 341 12.81 5.63 3.28
CA LEU A 341 11.41 5.21 3.15
C LEU A 341 11.29 3.70 3.19
N ILE A 342 10.37 3.19 4.00
CA ILE A 342 10.06 1.77 4.11
C ILE A 342 8.59 1.59 3.73
N GLY A 343 8.34 1.01 2.56
CA GLY A 343 6.99 0.72 2.08
C GLY A 343 6.69 -0.77 2.18
N HIS A 344 5.50 -1.14 2.64
CA HIS A 344 5.02 -2.52 2.62
C HIS A 344 3.74 -2.63 1.81
N SER A 345 3.67 -3.59 0.88
CA SER A 345 2.47 -3.87 0.08
C SER A 345 1.96 -2.57 -0.57
N LEU A 346 0.70 -2.18 -0.37
CA LEU A 346 0.14 -0.90 -0.87
C LEU A 346 0.92 0.35 -0.42
N GLY A 347 1.61 0.31 0.71
CA GLY A 347 2.49 1.41 1.14
C GLY A 347 3.62 1.69 0.14
N THR A 348 4.06 0.67 -0.62
CA THR A 348 5.05 0.85 -1.69
C THR A 348 4.56 1.74 -2.83
N CYS A 349 3.24 1.89 -3.02
CA CYS A 349 2.69 2.81 -4.01
C CYS A 349 2.96 4.28 -3.65
N ALA A 350 2.71 4.65 -2.39
CA ALA A 350 2.99 6.00 -1.90
C ALA A 350 4.51 6.26 -1.80
N THR A 351 5.30 5.27 -1.37
CA THR A 351 6.77 5.35 -1.41
C THR A 351 7.29 5.60 -2.82
N ALA A 352 6.77 4.87 -3.81
CA ALA A 352 7.17 4.99 -5.21
C ALA A 352 6.79 6.35 -5.80
N HIS A 353 5.56 6.80 -5.56
CA HIS A 353 5.10 8.11 -6.01
C HIS A 353 5.93 9.23 -5.37
N PHE A 354 6.24 9.14 -4.06
CA PHE A 354 7.08 10.12 -3.37
C PHE A 354 8.51 10.13 -3.91
N LEU A 355 9.11 8.96 -4.17
CA LEU A 355 10.42 8.85 -4.81
C LEU A 355 10.47 9.55 -6.17
N ARG A 356 9.44 9.34 -7.01
CA ARG A 356 9.39 9.94 -8.34
C ARG A 356 9.24 11.47 -8.32
N HIS A 357 8.38 11.99 -7.44
CA HIS A 357 7.98 13.40 -7.45
C HIS A 357 8.72 14.29 -6.45
N HIS A 358 9.33 13.69 -5.42
CA HIS A 358 10.12 14.38 -4.40
C HIS A 358 11.46 13.69 -4.13
N PRO A 359 12.26 13.34 -5.16
CA PRO A 359 13.51 12.59 -5.01
C PRO A 359 14.56 13.27 -4.10
N GLN A 360 14.51 14.60 -4.01
CA GLN A 360 15.35 15.39 -3.11
C GLN A 360 15.10 15.07 -1.63
N TYR A 361 13.93 14.53 -1.28
CA TYR A 361 13.59 14.12 0.09
C TYR A 361 13.84 12.63 0.38
N VAL A 362 14.37 11.86 -0.58
CA VAL A 362 14.56 10.41 -0.40
C VAL A 362 16.04 10.07 -0.31
N ALA A 363 16.47 9.53 0.83
CA ALA A 363 17.84 9.05 1.06
C ALA A 363 18.04 7.57 0.67
N GLY A 364 16.96 6.84 0.47
CA GLY A 364 16.94 5.42 0.11
C GLY A 364 15.57 4.81 0.36
N THR A 365 15.34 3.60 -0.15
CA THR A 365 14.05 2.91 0.02
C THR A 365 14.22 1.43 0.34
N LEU A 366 13.37 0.91 1.21
CA LEU A 366 13.14 -0.52 1.40
C LEU A 366 11.68 -0.84 1.04
N SER A 367 11.48 -1.63 -0.01
CA SER A 367 10.14 -2.03 -0.46
C SER A 367 9.92 -3.51 -0.17
N ILE A 368 8.99 -3.81 0.73
CA ILE A 368 8.67 -5.18 1.17
C ILE A 368 7.37 -5.62 0.50
N ASP A 369 7.41 -6.77 -0.17
CA ASP A 369 6.34 -7.31 -1.01
C ASP A 369 5.80 -6.25 -2.00
N PRO A 370 6.64 -5.77 -2.94
CA PRO A 370 6.42 -4.52 -3.65
C PRO A 370 5.39 -4.64 -4.78
N ILE A 371 4.16 -4.17 -4.52
CA ILE A 371 3.12 -4.07 -5.55
C ILE A 371 3.32 -2.87 -6.50
N SER A 372 4.29 -1.99 -6.22
CA SER A 372 4.73 -0.93 -7.13
C SER A 372 5.61 -1.43 -8.28
N VAL A 373 6.02 -2.70 -8.26
CA VAL A 373 6.87 -3.32 -9.28
C VAL A 373 6.04 -4.27 -10.13
N MET A 374 6.06 -4.08 -11.45
CA MET A 374 5.22 -4.80 -12.43
C MET A 374 3.68 -4.76 -12.19
N PRO A 375 3.06 -3.65 -11.73
CA PRO A 375 1.61 -3.58 -11.51
C PRO A 375 0.76 -3.64 -12.79
N TYR A 376 1.40 -3.55 -13.96
CA TYR A 376 0.77 -3.67 -15.28
C TYR A 376 0.58 -5.13 -15.73
N ILE A 377 0.98 -6.10 -14.91
CA ILE A 377 0.63 -7.52 -15.10
C ILE A 377 -0.69 -7.78 -14.35
N PRO A 378 -1.62 -8.54 -14.95
CA PRO A 378 -2.96 -8.68 -14.41
C PRO A 378 -2.98 -9.44 -13.09
N ASP A 379 -1.99 -10.29 -12.79
CA ASP A 379 -1.99 -11.19 -11.63
C ASP A 379 -2.28 -10.51 -10.29
N LEU A 380 -1.72 -9.31 -10.06
CA LEU A 380 -1.99 -8.54 -8.85
C LEU A 380 -3.49 -8.21 -8.72
N VAL A 381 -4.05 -7.56 -9.74
CA VAL A 381 -5.44 -7.06 -9.72
C VAL A 381 -6.43 -8.24 -9.85
N ARG A 382 -6.12 -9.21 -10.73
CA ARG A 382 -6.86 -10.45 -10.95
C ARG A 382 -6.90 -11.31 -9.68
N GLY A 383 -5.77 -11.50 -9.01
CA GLY A 383 -5.67 -12.22 -7.75
C GLY A 383 -6.45 -11.55 -6.63
N PHE A 384 -6.31 -10.23 -6.50
CA PHE A 384 -6.94 -9.45 -5.42
C PHE A 384 -8.47 -9.31 -5.57
N LEU A 385 -8.98 -9.10 -6.79
CA LEU A 385 -10.40 -8.75 -7.02
C LEU A 385 -11.26 -9.86 -7.63
N TYR A 386 -10.69 -10.75 -8.46
CA TYR A 386 -11.48 -11.64 -9.32
C TYR A 386 -11.33 -13.11 -8.95
N THR A 387 -10.09 -13.55 -8.70
CA THR A 387 -9.74 -14.97 -8.53
C THR A 387 -10.37 -15.56 -7.28
N LYS A 388 -11.07 -16.70 -7.42
CA LYS A 388 -11.62 -17.45 -6.28
C LYS A 388 -10.46 -17.96 -5.40
N PRO A 389 -10.52 -17.76 -4.08
CA PRO A 389 -9.46 -18.20 -3.19
C PRO A 389 -9.35 -19.72 -3.18
N LYS A 390 -8.12 -20.24 -3.30
CA LYS A 390 -7.78 -21.67 -3.19
C LYS A 390 -6.97 -21.98 -1.93
N THR A 391 -6.39 -20.96 -1.31
CA THR A 391 -5.59 -21.07 -0.10
C THR A 391 -6.15 -20.15 0.99
N LEU A 392 -5.79 -20.41 2.25
CA LEU A 392 -6.18 -19.56 3.37
C LEU A 392 -5.69 -18.11 3.21
N GLY A 393 -4.45 -17.93 2.73
CA GLY A 393 -3.90 -16.60 2.46
C GLY A 393 -4.73 -15.84 1.41
N GLN A 394 -5.15 -16.51 0.34
CA GLN A 394 -6.04 -15.92 -0.66
C GLN A 394 -7.44 -15.63 -0.11
N LEU A 395 -7.93 -16.43 0.84
CA LEU A 395 -9.19 -16.17 1.53
C LEU A 395 -9.10 -14.91 2.41
N LEU A 396 -8.01 -14.74 3.17
CA LEU A 396 -7.77 -13.52 3.96
C LEU A 396 -7.70 -12.28 3.05
N VAL A 397 -6.96 -12.38 1.93
CA VAL A 397 -6.94 -11.34 0.90
C VAL A 397 -8.35 -11.03 0.40
N ARG A 398 -9.17 -12.06 0.12
CA ARG A 398 -10.56 -11.89 -0.33
C ARG A 398 -11.44 -11.22 0.72
N ILE A 399 -11.27 -11.53 2.01
CA ILE A 399 -12.03 -10.88 3.09
C ILE A 399 -11.74 -9.38 3.10
N VAL A 400 -10.46 -9.02 3.01
CA VAL A 400 -9.96 -7.64 3.01
C VAL A 400 -10.34 -6.91 1.73
N SER A 401 -10.19 -7.53 0.56
CA SER A 401 -10.43 -6.88 -0.75
C SER A 401 -11.88 -6.51 -0.99
N ARG A 402 -12.81 -7.19 -0.32
CA ARG A 402 -14.26 -6.94 -0.41
C ARG A 402 -14.78 -6.00 0.68
N GLU A 403 -13.93 -5.45 1.56
CA GLU A 403 -14.32 -4.36 2.45
C GLU A 403 -14.66 -3.11 1.63
N LEU A 404 -15.70 -2.37 2.00
CA LEU A 404 -16.24 -1.29 1.17
C LEU A 404 -15.22 -0.18 0.86
N GLY A 405 -14.44 0.26 1.85
CA GLY A 405 -13.37 1.24 1.68
C GLY A 405 -12.26 0.73 0.78
N VAL A 406 -11.76 -0.47 1.04
CA VAL A 406 -10.71 -1.13 0.24
C VAL A 406 -11.16 -1.34 -1.21
N ALA A 407 -12.33 -1.94 -1.42
CA ALA A 407 -12.89 -2.17 -2.75
C ALA A 407 -13.08 -0.87 -3.51
N THR A 408 -13.60 0.18 -2.86
CA THR A 408 -13.76 1.50 -3.49
C THR A 408 -12.42 2.11 -3.87
N TYR A 409 -11.42 2.04 -2.99
CA TYR A 409 -10.08 2.56 -3.27
C TYR A 409 -9.43 1.82 -4.43
N ILE A 410 -9.36 0.48 -4.37
CA ILE A 410 -8.70 -0.33 -5.39
C ILE A 410 -9.40 -0.24 -6.74
N GLN A 411 -10.73 -0.22 -6.77
CA GLN A 411 -11.48 -0.17 -8.02
C GLN A 411 -11.70 1.24 -8.57
N ARG A 412 -11.30 2.33 -7.90
CA ARG A 412 -11.53 3.71 -8.42
C ARG A 412 -10.33 4.63 -8.31
N HIS A 413 -9.33 4.30 -7.50
CA HIS A 413 -8.20 5.17 -7.18
C HIS A 413 -6.84 4.45 -7.31
N PHE A 414 -6.82 3.19 -7.76
CA PHE A 414 -5.59 2.42 -7.97
C PHE A 414 -5.15 2.50 -9.44
N HIS A 415 -4.49 3.61 -9.77
CA HIS A 415 -3.97 3.88 -11.09
C HIS A 415 -2.49 3.50 -11.17
N TRP A 416 -2.18 2.37 -11.80
CA TRP A 416 -0.84 1.78 -11.82
C TRP A 416 0.27 2.74 -12.29
N PHE A 417 -0.05 3.62 -13.24
CA PHE A 417 0.91 4.59 -13.80
C PHE A 417 1.37 5.64 -12.77
N GLU A 418 0.57 5.91 -11.73
CA GLU A 418 0.94 6.88 -10.69
C GLU A 418 2.08 6.38 -9.80
N PHE A 419 2.23 5.06 -9.63
CA PHE A 419 3.15 4.49 -8.65
C PHE A 419 4.10 3.41 -9.18
N VAL A 420 3.99 3.00 -10.44
CA VAL A 420 4.88 1.98 -11.00
C VAL A 420 6.36 2.40 -10.96
N ILE A 421 7.25 1.52 -10.53
CA ILE A 421 8.69 1.72 -10.67
C ILE A 421 9.23 0.76 -11.72
N PHE A 422 10.17 1.23 -12.54
CA PHE A 422 10.93 0.39 -13.46
C PHE A 422 12.42 0.32 -13.07
N PRO A 423 12.81 -0.57 -12.13
CA PRO A 423 14.19 -0.67 -11.64
C PRO A 423 15.23 -1.05 -12.70
N HIS A 424 14.80 -1.65 -13.81
CA HIS A 424 15.68 -1.98 -14.95
C HIS A 424 16.04 -0.75 -15.80
N LEU A 425 15.33 0.37 -15.61
CA LEU A 425 15.59 1.63 -16.28
C LEU A 425 16.30 2.59 -15.32
N GLU A 426 17.19 3.38 -15.88
CA GLU A 426 17.88 4.45 -15.17
C GLU A 426 17.12 5.75 -15.34
N GLN A 427 16.85 6.43 -14.22
CA GLN A 427 16.28 7.78 -14.27
C GLN A 427 17.41 8.78 -14.49
N THR A 428 17.44 9.37 -15.67
CA THR A 428 18.36 10.43 -16.08
C THR A 428 17.80 11.80 -15.68
N THR A 429 18.69 12.76 -15.37
CA THR A 429 18.34 14.11 -14.93
C THR A 429 17.95 15.06 -16.08
N THR A 430 18.11 14.66 -17.34
CA THR A 430 17.63 15.41 -18.49
C THR A 430 16.11 15.30 -18.59
N GLU A 431 15.43 16.43 -18.81
CA GLU A 431 13.95 16.53 -18.82
C GLU A 431 13.26 15.57 -19.81
N GLU A 432 14.01 15.03 -20.77
CA GLU A 432 13.50 14.15 -21.83
C GLU A 432 13.60 12.64 -21.52
N ALA A 433 14.42 12.20 -20.56
CA ALA A 433 14.76 10.79 -20.40
C ALA A 433 14.25 10.16 -19.07
N SER A 434 13.42 9.12 -19.25
CA SER A 434 12.77 8.21 -18.28
C SER A 434 12.47 8.72 -16.86
N MET A 435 11.39 9.49 -16.70
CA MET A 435 10.81 9.84 -15.38
C MET A 435 10.32 8.63 -14.56
N VAL A 436 10.37 7.42 -15.12
CA VAL A 436 9.76 6.20 -14.55
C VAL A 436 10.79 5.16 -14.08
N GLY A 437 12.08 5.39 -14.35
CA GLY A 437 13.18 4.58 -13.85
C GLY A 437 13.51 4.85 -12.38
N VAL A 438 14.60 4.25 -11.89
CA VAL A 438 15.18 4.55 -10.57
C VAL A 438 16.54 5.22 -10.79
N SER A 439 16.77 6.39 -10.20
CA SER A 439 18.06 7.07 -10.38
C SER A 439 19.11 6.48 -9.45
N GLY A 440 20.33 6.28 -9.98
CA GLY A 440 21.47 5.89 -9.17
C GLY A 440 21.87 6.92 -8.10
N HIS A 441 21.40 8.17 -8.25
CA HIS A 441 21.67 9.27 -7.33
C HIS A 441 20.69 9.33 -6.13
N HIS A 442 19.68 8.45 -6.07
CA HIS A 442 18.61 8.51 -5.05
C HIS A 442 18.83 7.61 -3.82
N GLY A 443 20.08 7.19 -3.58
CA GLY A 443 20.44 6.32 -2.48
C GLY A 443 20.21 4.84 -2.80
N ARG A 444 20.34 3.95 -1.80
CA ARG A 444 20.14 2.50 -2.02
C ARG A 444 18.65 2.16 -2.07
N HIS A 445 18.28 1.34 -3.05
CA HIS A 445 16.90 0.86 -3.22
C HIS A 445 16.88 -0.66 -3.06
N HIS A 446 16.29 -1.15 -1.98
CA HIS A 446 16.23 -2.58 -1.69
C HIS A 446 14.80 -3.12 -1.79
N PHE A 447 14.65 -4.27 -2.42
CA PHE A 447 13.38 -4.98 -2.57
C PHE A 447 13.42 -6.30 -1.79
N VAL A 448 12.43 -6.53 -0.94
CA VAL A 448 12.27 -7.77 -0.18
C VAL A 448 11.06 -8.50 -0.72
N LEU A 449 11.24 -9.75 -1.13
CA LEU A 449 10.18 -10.58 -1.71
C LEU A 449 9.82 -11.76 -0.80
N SER A 450 8.55 -12.01 -0.56
CA SER A 450 8.08 -13.22 0.11
C SER A 450 7.91 -14.38 -0.88
N GLU A 451 8.52 -15.54 -0.63
CA GLU A 451 8.50 -16.68 -1.58
C GLU A 451 7.10 -17.27 -1.82
N ARG A 452 6.22 -17.23 -0.81
CA ARG A 452 4.85 -17.75 -0.87
C ARG A 452 3.82 -16.62 -0.91
N ASP A 453 4.16 -15.52 -1.54
CA ASP A 453 3.27 -14.37 -1.70
C ASP A 453 2.02 -14.75 -2.54
N ALA A 454 0.84 -14.41 -2.02
CA ALA A 454 -0.45 -14.73 -2.63
C ALA A 454 -0.94 -13.67 -3.63
N LEU A 455 -0.31 -12.49 -3.65
CA LEU A 455 -0.65 -11.34 -4.49
C LEU A 455 0.32 -11.15 -5.64
N VAL A 456 1.61 -11.39 -5.37
CA VAL A 456 2.70 -11.08 -6.28
C VAL A 456 3.53 -12.33 -6.53
N CYS A 457 3.76 -12.69 -7.79
CA CYS A 457 4.53 -13.90 -8.11
C CYS A 457 6.02 -13.68 -7.83
N HIS A 458 6.54 -14.33 -6.78
CA HIS A 458 7.95 -14.26 -6.38
C HIS A 458 8.90 -14.53 -7.54
N ALA A 459 8.73 -15.66 -8.24
CA ALA A 459 9.62 -16.07 -9.32
C ALA A 459 9.69 -15.03 -10.45
N GLN A 460 8.54 -14.45 -10.79
CA GLN A 460 8.45 -13.43 -11.83
C GLN A 460 9.12 -12.11 -11.40
N LEU A 461 8.89 -11.66 -10.16
CA LEU A 461 9.53 -10.45 -9.65
C LEU A 461 11.03 -10.62 -9.46
N ALA A 462 11.47 -11.76 -8.94
CA ALA A 462 12.88 -12.07 -8.77
C ALA A 462 13.61 -12.06 -10.12
N ALA A 463 13.03 -12.71 -11.14
CA ALA A 463 13.58 -12.70 -12.50
C ALA A 463 13.61 -11.29 -13.11
N TYR A 464 12.56 -10.48 -12.88
CA TYR A 464 12.51 -9.11 -13.35
C TYR A 464 13.55 -8.20 -12.65
N LEU A 465 13.63 -8.28 -11.32
CA LEU A 465 14.50 -7.45 -10.50
C LEU A 465 15.98 -7.88 -10.57
N ALA A 466 16.29 -9.10 -11.03
CA ALA A 466 17.66 -9.49 -11.37
C ALA A 466 18.29 -8.59 -12.45
N ARG A 467 17.47 -7.89 -13.25
CA ARG A 467 17.91 -6.90 -14.24
C ARG A 467 17.87 -5.46 -13.73
N ALA A 468 17.57 -5.25 -12.45
CA ALA A 468 17.56 -3.91 -11.87
C ALA A 468 18.96 -3.29 -11.93
N LYS A 469 19.05 -2.02 -12.31
CA LYS A 469 20.34 -1.32 -12.36
C LYS A 469 20.79 -0.93 -10.95
N PRO A 470 22.11 -0.91 -10.68
CA PRO A 470 22.64 -0.35 -9.42
C PRO A 470 22.10 1.06 -9.17
N PRO A 471 21.81 1.44 -7.91
CA PRO A 471 22.03 0.76 -6.64
C PRO A 471 20.81 -0.05 -6.14
N CYS A 472 20.08 -0.69 -7.05
CA CYS A 472 19.01 -1.62 -6.67
C CYS A 472 19.58 -2.94 -6.16
N SER A 473 18.95 -3.52 -5.13
CA SER A 473 19.29 -4.84 -4.59
C SER A 473 18.02 -5.58 -4.16
N VAL A 474 18.11 -6.90 -4.07
CA VAL A 474 16.94 -7.77 -3.81
C VAL A 474 17.30 -8.82 -2.77
N SER A 475 16.37 -9.12 -1.87
CA SER A 475 16.41 -10.28 -0.98
C SER A 475 15.08 -11.02 -1.01
N SER A 476 15.11 -12.31 -0.69
CA SER A 476 13.91 -13.15 -0.59
C SER A 476 13.76 -13.71 0.82
N LEU A 477 12.52 -13.79 1.30
CA LEU A 477 12.16 -14.37 2.58
C LEU A 477 11.63 -15.79 2.38
N ALA A 478 12.45 -16.74 2.83
CA ALA A 478 12.17 -18.16 2.68
C ALA A 478 10.81 -18.56 3.30
N ASN A 479 9.99 -19.27 2.52
CA ASN A 479 8.68 -19.77 2.93
C ASN A 479 7.71 -18.73 3.53
N SER A 480 7.95 -17.43 3.29
CA SER A 480 7.13 -16.36 3.85
C SER A 480 5.88 -16.12 2.99
N PRO A 481 4.67 -16.01 3.57
CA PRO A 481 3.52 -15.45 2.86
C PRO A 481 3.68 -13.93 2.70
N HIS A 482 2.79 -13.31 1.92
CA HIS A 482 2.68 -11.84 1.85
C HIS A 482 2.51 -11.25 3.26
N ALA A 483 3.26 -10.19 3.59
CA ALA A 483 3.35 -9.60 4.92
C ALA A 483 3.92 -10.53 6.01
N GLY A 484 4.40 -11.73 5.66
CA GLY A 484 4.91 -12.73 6.60
C GLY A 484 6.15 -12.27 7.37
N PHE A 485 6.85 -11.25 6.87
CA PHE A 485 7.96 -10.62 7.58
C PHE A 485 7.59 -10.05 8.95
N LEU A 486 6.33 -9.64 9.13
CA LEU A 486 5.86 -9.11 10.41
C LEU A 486 5.80 -10.18 11.51
N PHE A 487 5.73 -11.46 11.12
CA PHE A 487 5.51 -12.57 12.05
C PHE A 487 6.72 -13.50 12.13
N PHE A 488 7.32 -13.82 10.98
CA PHE A 488 8.31 -14.89 10.88
C PHE A 488 9.74 -14.37 10.68
N HIS A 489 9.89 -13.19 10.06
CA HIS A 489 11.20 -12.66 9.63
C HIS A 489 11.50 -11.25 10.17
N LEU A 490 10.82 -10.84 11.24
CA LEU A 490 10.93 -9.48 11.77
C LEU A 490 12.37 -9.13 12.19
N PRO A 491 13.11 -9.97 12.94
CA PRO A 491 14.50 -9.67 13.30
C PRO A 491 15.41 -9.51 12.07
N THR A 492 15.23 -10.36 11.05
CA THR A 492 15.97 -10.34 9.79
C THR A 492 15.75 -9.02 9.06
N ILE A 493 14.50 -8.60 8.92
CA ILE A 493 14.16 -7.33 8.25
C ILE A 493 14.64 -6.12 9.03
N ILE A 494 14.60 -6.16 10.37
CA ILE A 494 15.15 -5.09 11.17
C ILE A 494 16.67 -4.95 10.93
N ASN A 495 17.42 -6.05 10.97
CA ASN A 495 18.87 -6.01 10.75
C ASN A 495 19.21 -5.53 9.33
N LEU A 496 18.52 -6.08 8.31
CA LEU A 496 18.65 -5.62 6.93
C LEU A 496 18.37 -4.12 6.79
N THR A 497 17.34 -3.62 7.48
CA THR A 497 17.01 -2.19 7.45
C THR A 497 18.13 -1.36 8.02
N LEU A 498 18.71 -1.77 9.16
CA LEU A 498 19.84 -1.09 9.81
C LEU A 498 21.07 -1.04 8.89
N ASP A 499 21.36 -2.14 8.18
CA ASP A 499 22.49 -2.24 7.24
C ASP A 499 22.33 -1.34 6.01
N LEU A 500 21.09 -1.07 5.62
CA LEU A 500 20.75 -0.19 4.49
C LEU A 500 20.74 1.30 4.88
N LEU A 501 20.72 1.63 6.17
CA LEU A 501 20.67 3.02 6.59
C LEU A 501 21.96 3.76 6.23
N PRO A 502 21.85 5.02 5.79
CA PRO A 502 23.02 5.88 5.65
C PRO A 502 23.82 5.92 6.96
N PRO A 503 25.16 5.89 6.92
CA PRO A 503 25.99 5.94 8.12
C PRO A 503 25.64 7.15 8.97
N ARG A 504 25.76 7.02 10.29
CA ARG A 504 25.64 8.18 11.18
C ARG A 504 26.78 9.14 10.90
N ASN A 505 26.50 10.45 10.92
CA ASN A 505 27.51 11.47 10.70
C ASN A 505 28.72 11.25 11.63
N PRO A 506 29.95 11.12 11.12
CA PRO A 506 31.13 10.86 11.94
C PRO A 506 31.45 11.99 12.93
N SER A 507 30.95 13.20 12.72
CA SER A 507 31.01 14.30 13.71
C SER A 507 30.18 14.05 14.98
N SER A 508 29.48 12.91 15.08
CA SER A 508 28.79 12.42 16.28
C SER A 508 29.57 11.34 17.06
N GLN A 509 30.72 10.88 16.54
CA GLN A 509 31.64 10.06 17.32
C GLN A 509 32.46 10.98 18.24
N THR A 510 31.89 11.30 19.41
CA THR A 510 32.74 11.78 20.51
C THR A 510 33.59 10.59 20.93
N THR A 511 34.89 10.70 20.70
CA THR A 511 35.92 9.90 21.34
C THR A 511 35.55 9.66 22.80
N LEU A 512 35.39 8.40 23.21
CA LEU A 512 35.49 8.08 24.64
C LEU A 512 36.81 8.67 25.13
N PRO A 513 36.84 9.51 26.17
CA PRO A 513 38.10 9.99 26.69
C PRO A 513 38.86 8.79 27.24
N SER A 514 40.05 8.53 26.68
CA SER A 514 40.99 7.55 27.21
C SER A 514 41.25 7.89 28.67
N SER A 515 41.01 6.93 29.56
CA SER A 515 41.33 7.03 30.97
C SER A 515 42.83 7.29 31.17
N LYS A 516 43.20 8.53 31.51
CA LYS A 516 44.42 8.82 32.26
C LYS A 516 44.01 9.13 33.70
N PRO A 517 44.63 8.49 34.72
CA PRO A 517 44.24 8.68 36.11
C PRO A 517 45.04 9.83 36.70
N HIS A 518 44.42 10.95 37.08
CA HIS A 518 45.04 11.85 38.07
C HIS A 518 44.00 12.62 38.91
N SER A 519 44.18 12.46 40.22
CA SER A 519 43.95 13.37 41.36
C SER A 519 42.55 13.96 41.62
N LEU A 520 41.96 13.39 42.68
CA LEU A 520 40.99 13.91 43.65
C LEU A 520 40.92 15.45 43.82
N LEU A 521 39.70 15.99 43.67
CA LEU A 521 39.16 17.15 44.41
C LEU A 521 37.61 16.99 44.44
N PRO A 522 36.90 17.32 45.54
CA PRO A 522 35.46 17.07 45.64
C PRO A 522 34.64 18.18 44.98
N PRO A 523 33.43 17.91 44.46
CA PRO A 523 32.59 18.94 43.86
C PRO A 523 31.78 19.69 44.94
N PRO A 524 31.47 20.99 44.74
CA PRO A 524 30.54 21.70 45.60
C PRO A 524 29.10 21.27 45.33
N ARG A 525 28.30 21.21 46.41
CA ARG A 525 26.87 20.92 46.39
C ARG A 525 26.10 22.05 45.69
N SER A 526 25.28 21.72 44.71
CA SER A 526 24.07 22.50 44.41
C SER A 526 22.96 21.60 43.86
N HIS A 527 21.78 21.83 44.45
CA HIS A 527 20.56 21.06 44.33
C HIS A 527 19.88 21.27 42.97
N LEU A 528 19.41 20.18 42.35
CA LEU A 528 18.09 20.00 41.71
C LEU A 528 18.12 18.73 40.84
N GLN A 529 17.63 17.62 41.42
CA GLN A 529 17.37 16.36 40.70
C GLN A 529 16.02 16.44 39.97
N PRO A 530 15.90 16.03 38.70
CA PRO A 530 14.65 15.48 38.18
C PRO A 530 14.48 14.04 38.69
N PRO A 531 13.26 13.58 39.01
CA PRO A 531 13.04 12.25 39.56
C PRO A 531 13.20 11.20 38.46
N PHE A 532 13.61 10.00 38.88
CA PHE A 532 13.77 8.75 38.11
C PHE A 532 15.14 8.51 37.45
N SER A 533 16.10 8.11 38.29
CA SER A 533 17.19 7.20 37.92
C SER A 533 16.61 5.80 37.65
N CYS A 534 16.61 5.38 36.39
CA CYS A 534 16.21 4.03 36.00
C CYS A 534 17.42 3.09 36.10
N SER A 535 17.76 2.67 37.33
CA SER A 535 18.70 1.59 37.61
C SER A 535 17.97 0.47 38.34
N SER A 536 17.18 -0.30 37.60
CA SER A 536 16.74 -1.67 37.90
C SER A 536 15.75 -2.10 36.82
N PHE A 537 16.21 -2.93 35.90
CA PHE A 537 15.37 -3.58 34.90
C PHE A 537 14.42 -4.55 35.61
N PRO A 538 13.09 -4.46 35.42
CA PRO A 538 12.23 -5.60 35.62
C PRO A 538 12.36 -6.48 34.37
N THR A 539 12.85 -7.71 34.55
CA THR A 539 12.92 -8.79 33.55
C THR A 539 11.55 -9.19 32.98
N SER A 540 10.44 -8.59 33.44
CA SER A 540 9.07 -8.89 33.00
C SER A 540 8.64 -8.26 31.66
N LEU A 541 9.37 -7.26 31.14
CA LEU A 541 9.06 -6.61 29.85
C LEU A 541 9.40 -7.48 28.62
N HIS A 542 10.14 -8.58 28.79
CA HIS A 542 10.36 -9.58 27.74
C HIS A 542 9.11 -10.42 27.42
N HIS A 543 8.08 -10.40 28.28
CA HIS A 543 6.86 -11.19 28.09
C HIS A 543 5.68 -10.40 27.51
N LEU A 544 5.73 -9.06 27.52
CA LEU A 544 4.71 -8.22 26.85
C LEU A 544 4.55 -8.51 25.34
N PRO A 545 5.64 -8.78 24.58
CA PRO A 545 5.54 -9.23 23.20
C PRO A 545 4.72 -10.51 23.09
N VAL A 546 4.93 -11.50 23.97
CA VAL A 546 4.32 -12.84 23.87
C VAL A 546 2.80 -12.78 24.00
N TYR A 547 2.23 -11.94 24.88
CA TYR A 547 0.78 -11.77 24.99
C TYR A 547 0.18 -11.00 23.81
N TYR A 548 0.91 -10.02 23.27
CA TYR A 548 0.56 -9.30 22.05
C TYR A 548 0.62 -10.21 20.80
N TRP A 549 1.62 -11.10 20.74
CA TRP A 549 1.72 -12.19 19.76
C TRP A 549 0.60 -13.20 19.95
N PHE A 550 0.27 -13.57 21.18
CA PHE A 550 -0.84 -14.48 21.44
C PHE A 550 -2.15 -13.88 20.98
N LEU A 551 -2.43 -12.59 21.20
CA LEU A 551 -3.67 -11.96 20.72
C LEU A 551 -3.74 -11.82 19.19
N ILE A 552 -2.63 -11.51 18.51
CA ILE A 552 -2.61 -11.42 17.04
C ILE A 552 -2.63 -12.82 16.40
N CYS A 553 -1.87 -13.77 16.94
CA CYS A 553 -1.90 -15.18 16.52
C CYS A 553 -3.26 -15.81 16.84
N LEU A 554 -3.86 -15.51 17.99
CA LEU A 554 -5.21 -15.94 18.36
C LEU A 554 -6.25 -15.29 17.43
N PHE A 555 -6.06 -14.07 16.94
CA PHE A 555 -6.98 -13.49 15.93
C PHE A 555 -6.80 -14.06 14.53
N LEU A 556 -5.56 -14.36 14.13
CA LEU A 556 -5.27 -15.07 12.89
C LEU A 556 -5.71 -16.55 12.98
N ALA A 557 -5.71 -17.15 14.18
CA ALA A 557 -6.11 -18.53 14.46
C ALA A 557 -7.59 -18.68 14.82
N LEU A 558 -8.28 -17.68 15.38
CA LEU A 558 -9.73 -17.70 15.65
C LEU A 558 -10.56 -17.59 14.36
N GLY A 559 -9.90 -17.33 13.22
CA GLY A 559 -10.45 -17.54 11.87
C GLY A 559 -10.24 -18.97 11.31
N LEU A 560 -9.75 -19.90 12.13
CA LEU A 560 -9.50 -21.31 11.79
C LEU A 560 -10.04 -22.23 12.90
N PRO A 561 -10.99 -23.13 12.64
CA PRO A 561 -10.98 -24.43 13.29
C PRO A 561 -9.92 -25.31 12.59
N SER A 562 -9.10 -25.94 13.45
CA SER A 562 -8.14 -27.03 13.25
C SER A 562 -8.17 -27.79 11.92
#